data_AF-A0A7Y1YNI7-F1
#
_entry.id   AF-A0A7Y1YNI7-F1
#
_cell.length_a   1.000
_cell.length_b   1.000
_cell.length_c   1.000
_cell.angle_alpha   90.00
_cell.angle_beta   90.00
_cell.angle_gamma   90.00
#
_symmetry.space_group_name_H-M   'P 1'
#
loop_
_entity.id
_entity.type
_entity.pdbx_description
1 polymer ?
#
loop_
_entity_poly.entity_id
_entity_poly.type
_entity_poly.pdbx_seq_one_letter_code
_entity_poly.pdbx_strand_id
1 'polypeptide(L)'
;PYFERITTDKGGIPWMLRPTSDYPCADHFKTVKEWAALSTTAPLLGILEKYKIEIPWREKAEQFIWQEIERIKEKHVFCHLCIPRRLQFLQYTRSSAKAEKALNDLKEWIAAKGVLCEDKLDAGWGLYGKPHSLYYAPSPQSILYPIFSKNMINADINELINRQKDDGRWDTWYGLSEGMKLEWAGIQTLWTLKTLKNYDRIEK
;
A
#
# COMPACT_ATOMS: atom_id res chain seq x y z
N PRO A 1 9.28 -24.74 -3.40
CA PRO A 1 8.88 -25.10 -4.78
C PRO A 1 8.07 -24.02 -5.54
N TYR A 2 7.04 -23.37 -4.97
CA TYR A 2 6.28 -22.34 -5.72
C TYR A 2 7.02 -21.01 -5.88
N PHE A 3 7.48 -20.40 -4.79
CA PHE A 3 8.20 -19.12 -4.85
C PHE A 3 9.43 -19.21 -5.74
N GLU A 4 10.24 -20.26 -5.61
CA GLU A 4 11.39 -20.52 -6.49
C GLU A 4 11.01 -20.55 -7.97
N ARG A 5 9.87 -21.17 -8.31
CA ARG A 5 9.41 -21.31 -9.70
C ARG A 5 8.98 -19.99 -10.33
N ILE A 6 8.44 -19.06 -9.54
CA ILE A 6 7.89 -17.79 -10.05
C ILE A 6 8.83 -16.60 -9.80
N THR A 7 9.96 -16.83 -9.15
CA THR A 7 10.93 -15.78 -8.84
C THR A 7 11.70 -15.40 -10.10
N THR A 8 11.80 -14.11 -10.35
CA THR A 8 12.64 -13.57 -11.43
C THR A 8 14.13 -13.76 -11.13
N ASP A 9 14.98 -13.58 -12.14
CA ASP A 9 16.45 -13.65 -11.98
C ASP A 9 17.00 -12.63 -10.96
N LYS A 10 16.25 -11.55 -10.69
CA LYS A 10 16.60 -10.55 -9.68
C LYS A 10 16.24 -10.95 -8.25
N GLY A 11 15.60 -12.11 -8.03
CA GLY A 11 15.21 -12.60 -6.69
C GLY A 11 13.83 -12.13 -6.22
N GLY A 12 13.20 -11.20 -6.93
CA GLY A 12 11.84 -10.73 -6.63
C GLY A 12 10.75 -11.52 -7.37
N ILE A 13 9.54 -11.48 -6.82
CA ILE A 13 8.31 -11.94 -7.48
C ILE A 13 7.92 -10.90 -8.54
N PRO A 14 7.50 -11.33 -9.75
CA PRO A 14 7.14 -10.39 -10.78
C PRO A 14 5.91 -9.55 -10.40
N TRP A 15 5.80 -8.35 -10.96
CA TRP A 15 4.57 -7.55 -10.82
C TRP A 15 3.36 -8.27 -11.43
N MET A 16 3.55 -8.89 -12.59
CA MET A 16 2.60 -9.79 -13.24
C MET A 16 3.35 -11.02 -13.74
N LEU A 17 2.83 -12.20 -13.42
CA LEU A 17 3.38 -13.47 -13.87
C LEU A 17 2.83 -13.81 -15.25
N ARG A 18 3.73 -13.97 -16.23
CA ARG A 18 3.50 -14.29 -17.63
C ARG A 18 2.47 -13.35 -18.28
N PRO A 19 2.77 -12.03 -18.33
CA PRO A 19 1.86 -11.08 -18.94
C PRO A 19 1.66 -11.43 -20.42
N THR A 20 0.40 -11.40 -20.87
CA THR A 20 0.01 -11.57 -22.26
C THR A 20 -0.82 -10.36 -22.70
N SER A 21 -0.74 -10.05 -23.98
CA SER A 21 -1.55 -9.02 -24.64
C SER A 21 -2.45 -9.60 -25.73
N ASP A 22 -2.66 -10.92 -25.71
CA ASP A 22 -3.47 -11.64 -26.70
C ASP A 22 -4.98 -11.38 -26.55
N TYR A 23 -5.38 -10.75 -25.44
CA TYR A 23 -6.76 -10.38 -25.12
C TYR A 23 -6.91 -8.86 -25.00
N PRO A 24 -8.12 -8.31 -25.18
CA PRO A 24 -8.37 -6.87 -24.99
C PRO A 24 -7.85 -6.38 -23.63
N CYS A 25 -6.94 -5.40 -23.67
CA CYS A 25 -6.35 -4.79 -22.49
C CYS A 25 -6.10 -3.29 -22.73
N ALA A 26 -5.93 -2.53 -21.64
CA ALA A 26 -5.58 -1.11 -21.76
C ALA A 26 -4.17 -0.96 -22.37
N ASP A 27 -3.92 0.16 -23.07
CA ASP A 27 -2.70 0.34 -23.87
C ASP A 27 -1.40 0.11 -23.08
N HIS A 28 -1.36 0.54 -21.83
CA HIS A 28 -0.18 0.37 -20.97
C HIS A 28 0.13 -1.09 -20.63
N PHE A 29 -0.79 -2.04 -20.86
CA PHE A 29 -0.56 -3.48 -20.70
C PHE A 29 0.02 -4.15 -21.95
N LYS A 30 -0.11 -3.53 -23.13
CA LYS A 30 0.30 -4.13 -24.42
C LYS A 30 1.80 -4.42 -24.52
N THR A 31 2.61 -3.70 -23.76
CA THR A 31 4.08 -3.80 -23.80
C THR A 31 4.69 -4.27 -22.49
N VAL A 32 3.86 -4.74 -21.55
CA VAL A 32 4.35 -5.15 -20.24
C VAL A 32 5.15 -6.44 -20.35
N LYS A 33 6.36 -6.40 -19.80
CA LYS A 33 7.21 -7.58 -19.60
C LYS A 33 7.25 -7.94 -18.12
N GLU A 34 7.66 -9.16 -17.80
CA GLU A 34 7.92 -9.51 -16.40
C GLU A 34 9.08 -8.66 -15.85
N TRP A 35 8.88 -8.05 -14.68
CA TRP A 35 9.95 -7.47 -13.89
C TRP A 35 9.71 -7.75 -12.42
N ALA A 36 10.80 -7.96 -11.69
CA ALA A 36 10.81 -8.13 -10.25
C ALA A 36 10.21 -6.89 -9.58
N ALA A 37 9.22 -7.05 -8.72
CA ALA A 37 8.52 -5.92 -8.14
C ALA A 37 8.61 -5.91 -6.62
N LEU A 38 9.07 -4.76 -6.09
CA LEU A 38 9.09 -4.52 -4.65
C LEU A 38 7.67 -4.60 -4.04
N SER A 39 6.65 -4.16 -4.80
CA SER A 39 5.25 -4.17 -4.35
C SER A 39 4.66 -5.56 -4.17
N THR A 40 5.13 -6.58 -4.89
CA THR A 40 4.70 -7.97 -4.69
C THR A 40 5.63 -8.72 -3.73
N THR A 41 6.94 -8.49 -3.84
CA THR A 41 7.95 -9.22 -3.07
C THR A 41 7.97 -8.85 -1.59
N ALA A 42 7.94 -7.55 -1.25
CA ALA A 42 8.01 -7.08 0.13
C ALA A 42 6.88 -7.62 1.03
N PRO A 43 5.58 -7.47 0.67
CA PRO A 43 4.52 -7.94 1.56
C PRO A 43 4.55 -9.47 1.74
N LEU A 44 4.91 -10.22 0.69
CA LEU A 44 5.05 -11.68 0.79
C LEU A 44 6.16 -12.08 1.76
N LEU A 45 7.37 -11.50 1.63
CA LEU A 45 8.45 -11.76 2.57
C LEU A 45 8.08 -11.31 3.99
N GLY A 46 7.44 -10.13 4.13
CA GLY A 46 6.97 -9.62 5.42
C GLY A 46 5.99 -10.55 6.14
N ILE A 47 5.09 -11.21 5.41
CA ILE A 47 4.21 -12.24 5.97
C ILE A 47 5.02 -13.44 6.46
N LEU A 48 5.99 -13.93 5.67
CA LEU A 48 6.84 -15.05 6.10
C LEU A 48 7.66 -14.70 7.35
N GLU A 49 8.20 -13.48 7.43
CA GLU A 49 8.92 -12.98 8.62
C GLU A 49 8.00 -12.92 9.83
N LYS A 50 6.79 -12.37 9.69
CA LYS A 50 5.79 -12.28 10.76
C LYS A 50 5.51 -13.63 11.40
N TYR A 51 5.36 -14.67 10.58
CA TYR A 51 5.05 -16.03 11.03
C TYR A 51 6.29 -16.92 11.19
N LYS A 52 7.49 -16.35 11.06
CA LYS A 52 8.79 -17.04 11.20
C LYS A 52 8.92 -18.29 10.31
N ILE A 53 8.37 -18.22 9.09
CA ILE A 53 8.41 -19.33 8.13
C ILE A 53 9.76 -19.32 7.41
N GLU A 54 10.53 -20.41 7.51
CA GLU A 54 11.83 -20.56 6.85
C GLU A 54 11.70 -21.30 5.52
N ILE A 55 12.05 -20.63 4.42
CA ILE A 55 12.17 -21.24 3.09
C ILE A 55 13.37 -20.64 2.33
N PRO A 56 14.04 -21.40 1.45
CA PRO A 56 15.25 -20.95 0.75
C PRO A 56 15.08 -19.65 -0.04
N TRP A 57 13.88 -19.39 -0.57
CA TRP A 57 13.56 -18.20 -1.35
C TRP A 57 13.81 -16.87 -0.60
N ARG A 58 13.71 -16.86 0.74
CA ARG A 58 13.77 -15.63 1.55
C ARG A 58 15.05 -14.84 1.36
N GLU A 59 16.19 -15.51 1.22
CA GLU A 59 17.49 -14.85 1.07
C GLU A 59 17.54 -14.00 -0.20
N LYS A 60 17.15 -14.57 -1.34
CA LYS A 60 17.09 -13.84 -2.62
C LYS A 60 16.07 -12.71 -2.59
N ALA A 61 14.92 -12.94 -1.96
CA ALA A 61 13.88 -11.93 -1.81
C ALA A 61 14.34 -10.75 -0.94
N GLU A 62 15.01 -11.03 0.18
CA GLU A 62 15.53 -10.00 1.08
C GLU A 62 16.61 -9.15 0.38
N GLN A 63 17.55 -9.79 -0.32
CA GLN A 63 18.55 -9.09 -1.12
C GLN A 63 17.90 -8.15 -2.15
N PHE A 64 16.91 -8.65 -2.89
CA PHE A 64 16.15 -7.85 -3.86
C PHE A 64 15.44 -6.66 -3.20
N ILE A 65 14.74 -6.88 -2.09
CA ILE A 65 13.97 -5.83 -1.40
C ILE A 65 14.89 -4.71 -0.93
N TRP A 66 16.03 -5.03 -0.30
CA TRP A 66 16.96 -4.00 0.16
C TRP A 66 17.59 -3.23 -1.00
N GLN A 67 18.00 -3.90 -2.08
CA GLN A 67 18.48 -3.23 -3.29
C GLN A 67 17.44 -2.26 -3.85
N GLU A 68 16.17 -2.66 -3.90
CA GLU A 68 15.10 -1.81 -4.42
C GLU A 68 14.78 -0.64 -3.49
N ILE A 69 14.79 -0.83 -2.17
CA ILE A 69 14.63 0.26 -1.19
C ILE A 69 15.74 1.31 -1.38
N GLU A 70 16.99 0.87 -1.52
CA GLU A 70 18.15 1.74 -1.74
C GLU A 70 18.10 2.46 -3.10
N ARG A 71 17.65 1.78 -4.16
CA ARG A 71 17.55 2.32 -5.52
C ARG A 71 16.47 3.40 -5.63
N ILE A 72 15.32 3.15 -5.01
CA ILE A 72 14.11 3.94 -5.22
C ILE A 72 14.11 5.24 -4.41
N LYS A 73 14.53 5.20 -3.14
CA LYS A 73 14.49 6.34 -2.21
C LYS A 73 13.14 7.11 -2.24
N GLU A 74 13.18 8.43 -2.17
CA GLU A 74 12.00 9.33 -2.20
C GLU A 74 11.18 9.18 -3.50
N LYS A 75 11.80 8.73 -4.59
CA LYS A 75 11.19 8.75 -5.92
C LYS A 75 9.91 7.93 -6.00
N HIS A 76 9.64 6.95 -5.14
CA HIS A 76 8.37 6.20 -5.18
C HIS A 76 7.35 6.61 -4.14
N VAL A 77 7.58 7.68 -3.38
CA VAL A 77 6.60 8.14 -2.40
C VAL A 77 5.30 8.59 -3.11
N PHE A 78 5.38 9.00 -4.38
CA PHE A 78 4.20 9.21 -5.23
C PHE A 78 3.40 7.91 -5.47
N CYS A 79 4.05 6.74 -5.50
CA CYS A 79 3.38 5.43 -5.53
C CYS A 79 2.91 5.07 -4.12
N HIS A 80 1.95 5.81 -3.60
CA HIS A 80 1.36 5.57 -2.29
C HIS A 80 0.82 4.13 -2.14
N LEU A 81 0.33 3.49 -3.23
CA LEU A 81 -0.04 2.07 -3.26
C LEU A 81 1.10 1.11 -2.92
N CYS A 82 2.34 1.50 -3.18
CA CYS A 82 3.51 0.70 -2.94
C CYS A 82 3.94 0.74 -1.46
N ILE A 83 3.64 1.82 -0.73
CA ILE A 83 4.20 2.10 0.60
C ILE A 83 3.68 1.12 1.67
N PRO A 84 2.36 0.91 1.86
CA PRO A 84 1.87 -0.06 2.85
C PRO A 84 2.43 -1.48 2.64
N ARG A 85 2.64 -1.87 1.39
CA ARG A 85 3.22 -3.17 1.02
C ARG A 85 4.68 -3.30 1.47
N ARG A 86 5.45 -2.20 1.42
CA ARG A 86 6.82 -2.14 1.97
C ARG A 86 6.82 -2.17 3.50
N LEU A 87 5.90 -1.43 4.13
CA LEU A 87 5.79 -1.39 5.59
C LEU A 87 5.56 -2.78 6.19
N GLN A 88 4.80 -3.64 5.50
CA GLN A 88 4.61 -5.02 5.94
C GLN A 88 5.92 -5.82 6.04
N PHE A 89 6.90 -5.57 5.18
CA PHE A 89 8.23 -6.15 5.33
C PHE A 89 9.03 -5.48 6.46
N LEU A 90 9.08 -4.14 6.43
CA LEU A 90 9.86 -3.35 7.39
C LEU A 90 9.43 -3.58 8.85
N GLN A 91 8.15 -3.93 9.08
CA GLN A 91 7.62 -4.25 10.40
C GLN A 91 8.21 -5.52 11.02
N TYR A 92 8.53 -6.52 10.18
CA TYR A 92 8.80 -7.88 10.65
C TYR A 92 10.19 -8.39 10.29
N THR A 93 10.92 -7.70 9.40
CA THR A 93 12.28 -8.09 9.02
C THR A 93 13.22 -8.21 10.22
N ARG A 94 14.14 -9.18 10.15
CA ARG A 94 15.19 -9.42 11.14
C ARG A 94 16.25 -8.32 11.14
N SER A 95 16.39 -7.61 10.03
CA SER A 95 17.37 -6.54 9.84
C SER A 95 16.88 -5.24 10.49
N SER A 96 16.71 -5.22 11.82
CA SER A 96 16.09 -4.11 12.57
C SER A 96 16.73 -2.75 12.30
N ALA A 97 18.06 -2.67 12.29
CA ALA A 97 18.78 -1.42 12.03
C ALA A 97 18.53 -0.89 10.60
N LYS A 98 18.48 -1.77 9.59
CA LYS A 98 18.14 -1.37 8.21
C LYS A 98 16.69 -0.93 8.10
N ALA A 99 15.79 -1.62 8.80
CA ALA A 99 14.38 -1.27 8.83
C ALA A 99 14.14 0.08 9.48
N GLU A 100 14.78 0.37 10.61
CA GLU A 100 14.68 1.65 11.29
C GLU A 100 15.13 2.80 10.38
N LYS A 101 16.30 2.66 9.74
CA LYS A 101 16.78 3.65 8.76
C LYS A 101 15.77 3.85 7.62
N ALA A 102 15.34 2.77 6.97
CA ALA A 102 14.39 2.87 5.87
C ALA A 102 13.03 3.45 6.29
N LEU A 103 12.58 3.18 7.51
CA LEU A 103 11.38 3.78 8.08
C LEU A 103 11.56 5.27 8.34
N ASN A 104 12.70 5.70 8.87
CA ASN A 104 12.98 7.13 9.08
C ASN A 104 13.04 7.89 7.75
N ASP A 105 13.73 7.33 6.75
CA ASP A 105 13.76 7.85 5.38
C ASP A 105 12.31 7.99 4.83
N LEU A 106 11.47 6.95 4.97
CA LEU A 106 10.07 6.99 4.55
C LEU A 106 9.22 8.04 5.29
N LYS A 107 9.43 8.20 6.61
CA LYS A 107 8.72 9.18 7.43
C LYS A 107 9.00 10.59 6.94
N GLU A 108 10.27 10.91 6.68
CA GLU A 108 10.69 12.21 6.14
C GLU A 108 10.04 12.47 4.78
N TRP A 109 10.09 11.48 3.87
CA TRP A 109 9.54 11.68 2.53
C TRP A 109 8.01 11.80 2.52
N ILE A 110 7.29 11.04 3.34
CA ILE A 110 5.82 11.13 3.40
C ILE A 110 5.36 12.47 3.99
N ALA A 111 6.13 13.02 4.93
CA ALA A 111 5.87 14.33 5.52
C ALA A 111 6.23 15.51 4.58
N ALA A 112 6.92 15.25 3.47
CA ALA A 112 7.28 16.29 2.51
C ALA A 112 6.04 16.93 1.85
N LYS A 113 6.15 18.23 1.59
CA LYS A 113 5.07 19.01 0.96
C LYS A 113 4.71 18.44 -0.41
N GLY A 114 3.41 18.34 -0.70
CA GLY A 114 2.90 17.85 -1.99
C GLY A 114 2.78 16.33 -2.09
N VAL A 115 3.16 15.57 -1.05
CA VAL A 115 2.92 14.14 -1.02
C VAL A 115 1.49 13.81 -0.62
N LEU A 116 0.98 14.42 0.46
CA LEU A 116 -0.38 14.22 0.92
C LEU A 116 -1.36 15.11 0.16
N CYS A 117 -2.57 14.60 -0.06
CA CYS A 117 -3.68 15.36 -0.61
C CYS A 117 -4.14 16.42 0.38
N GLU A 118 -3.94 17.70 0.05
CA GLU A 118 -4.39 18.82 0.88
C GLU A 118 -5.91 19.04 0.77
N ASP A 119 -6.46 18.87 -0.45
CA ASP A 119 -7.89 18.96 -0.72
C ASP A 119 -8.60 17.66 -0.36
N LYS A 120 -9.41 17.70 0.69
CA LYS A 120 -10.21 16.57 1.16
C LYS A 120 -11.46 16.34 0.34
N LEU A 121 -11.89 17.30 -0.48
CA LEU A 121 -13.05 17.20 -1.36
C LEU A 121 -12.68 16.66 -2.75
N ASP A 122 -11.38 16.40 -2.99
CA ASP A 122 -10.92 15.81 -4.24
C ASP A 122 -11.67 14.51 -4.53
N ALA A 123 -12.09 14.33 -5.78
CA ALA A 123 -12.81 13.13 -6.20
C ALA A 123 -11.96 11.87 -6.00
N GLY A 124 -10.64 11.99 -6.16
CA GLY A 124 -9.68 10.94 -5.90
C GLY A 124 -9.33 10.76 -4.43
N TRP A 125 -9.91 11.49 -3.47
CA TRP A 125 -9.63 11.29 -2.05
C TRP A 125 -10.31 10.01 -1.54
N GLY A 126 -9.54 9.10 -0.93
CA GLY A 126 -10.03 7.82 -0.41
C GLY A 126 -9.04 6.67 -0.60
N LEU A 127 -9.53 5.43 -0.45
CA LEU A 127 -8.70 4.25 -0.70
C LEU A 127 -8.38 4.15 -2.19
N TYR A 128 -7.15 3.74 -2.48
CA TYR A 128 -6.59 3.67 -3.84
C TYR A 128 -6.49 5.01 -4.58
N GLY A 129 -6.73 6.12 -3.90
CA GLY A 129 -6.70 7.46 -4.46
C GLY A 129 -5.56 8.34 -3.97
N LYS A 130 -5.74 9.65 -4.04
CA LYS A 130 -4.75 10.60 -3.53
C LYS A 130 -4.50 10.32 -2.04
N PRO A 131 -3.23 10.20 -1.62
CA PRO A 131 -2.90 9.73 -0.28
C PRO A 131 -3.26 10.76 0.79
N HIS A 132 -3.71 10.28 1.94
CA HIS A 132 -4.04 11.09 3.13
C HIS A 132 -3.54 10.35 4.39
N SER A 133 -3.71 10.93 5.58
CA SER A 133 -3.07 10.37 6.80
C SER A 133 -3.57 8.96 7.13
N LEU A 134 -4.89 8.74 7.06
CA LEU A 134 -5.51 7.42 7.33
C LEU A 134 -5.11 6.32 6.34
N TYR A 135 -4.60 6.68 5.17
CA TYR A 135 -4.08 5.70 4.21
C TYR A 135 -2.77 5.07 4.73
N TYR A 136 -1.92 5.86 5.39
CA TYR A 136 -0.66 5.41 6.00
C TYR A 136 -0.80 4.98 7.46
N ALA A 137 -1.80 5.52 8.16
CA ALA A 137 -2.12 5.22 9.54
C ALA A 137 -3.61 4.84 9.69
N PRO A 138 -4.04 3.65 9.24
CA PRO A 138 -5.42 3.18 9.40
C PRO A 138 -5.76 2.76 10.84
N SER A 139 -4.81 2.83 11.77
CA SER A 139 -5.01 2.62 13.20
C SER A 139 -3.95 3.39 14.01
N PRO A 140 -4.22 3.74 15.29
CA PRO A 140 -3.22 4.31 16.20
C PRO A 140 -1.96 3.44 16.41
N GLN A 141 -2.03 2.13 16.12
CA GLN A 141 -0.92 1.17 16.22
C GLN A 141 -0.10 1.07 14.92
N SER A 142 -0.46 1.83 13.89
CA SER A 142 0.28 1.86 12.62
C SER A 142 1.67 2.45 12.82
N ILE A 143 2.68 1.89 12.16
CA ILE A 143 4.09 2.32 12.29
C ILE A 143 4.28 3.80 11.88
N LEU A 144 3.48 4.26 10.92
CA LEU A 144 3.49 5.63 10.43
C LEU A 144 2.50 6.54 11.17
N TYR A 145 1.78 6.07 12.20
CA TYR A 145 0.91 6.95 12.98
C TYR A 145 1.65 8.19 13.56
N PRO A 146 2.88 8.07 14.10
CA PRO A 146 3.57 9.20 14.74
C PRO A 146 3.94 10.37 13.82
N ILE A 147 3.92 10.20 12.48
CA ILE A 147 4.23 11.31 11.57
C ILE A 147 3.04 12.24 11.31
N PHE A 148 1.84 11.85 11.73
CA PHE A 148 0.63 12.65 11.54
C PHE A 148 0.19 13.27 12.85
N SER A 149 -0.21 14.54 12.79
CA SER A 149 -0.80 15.20 13.95
C SER A 149 -2.19 14.62 14.25
N LYS A 150 -2.58 14.62 15.52
CA LYS A 150 -3.93 14.21 15.94
C LYS A 150 -5.01 15.01 15.21
N ASN A 151 -4.77 16.29 14.95
CA ASN A 151 -5.69 17.16 14.21
C ASN A 151 -5.85 16.72 12.75
N MET A 152 -4.75 16.34 12.09
CA MET A 152 -4.78 15.83 10.71
C MET A 152 -5.57 14.51 10.63
N ILE A 153 -5.27 13.57 11.51
CA ILE A 153 -5.98 12.28 11.59
C ILE A 153 -7.48 12.51 11.84
N ASN A 154 -7.84 13.34 12.82
CA ASN A 154 -9.24 13.63 13.12
C ASN A 154 -9.96 14.33 11.96
N ALA A 155 -9.27 15.22 11.22
CA ALA A 155 -9.86 15.87 10.06
C ALA A 155 -10.14 14.87 8.93
N ASP A 156 -9.24 13.93 8.66
CA ASP A 156 -9.45 12.86 7.68
C ASP A 156 -10.55 11.88 8.14
N ILE A 157 -10.65 11.59 9.44
CA ILE A 157 -11.73 10.75 10.00
C ILE A 157 -13.09 11.40 9.77
N ASN A 158 -13.20 12.70 10.07
CA ASN A 158 -14.45 13.44 9.88
C ASN A 158 -14.84 13.48 8.40
N GLU A 159 -13.87 13.61 7.50
CA GLU A 159 -14.14 13.54 6.06
C GLU A 159 -14.64 12.15 5.65
N LEU A 160 -14.07 11.05 6.17
CA LEU A 160 -14.63 9.72 5.93
C LEU A 160 -16.09 9.67 6.40
N ILE A 161 -16.41 10.12 7.61
CA ILE A 161 -17.79 10.08 8.12
C ILE A 161 -18.74 10.89 7.22
N ASN A 162 -18.34 12.10 6.81
CA ASN A 162 -19.15 12.98 5.95
C ASN A 162 -19.42 12.41 4.56
N ARG A 163 -18.55 11.51 4.07
CA ARG A 163 -18.67 10.87 2.76
C ARG A 163 -19.57 9.64 2.73
N GLN A 164 -20.09 9.21 3.88
CA GLN A 164 -21.02 8.08 3.91
C GLN A 164 -22.28 8.42 3.10
N LYS A 165 -22.69 7.51 2.22
CA LYS A 165 -23.93 7.63 1.44
C LYS A 165 -25.13 7.13 2.24
N ASP A 166 -26.33 7.47 1.77
CA ASP A 166 -27.59 7.08 2.42
C ASP A 166 -27.78 5.55 2.52
N ASP A 167 -27.21 4.78 1.59
CA ASP A 167 -27.20 3.31 1.61
C ASP A 167 -26.06 2.74 2.48
N GLY A 168 -25.34 3.60 3.20
CA GLY A 168 -24.27 3.25 4.12
C GLY A 168 -22.91 3.01 3.48
N ARG A 169 -22.79 3.11 2.15
CA ARG A 169 -21.52 2.84 1.44
C ARG A 169 -20.62 4.07 1.37
N TRP A 170 -19.39 3.82 0.93
CA TRP A 170 -18.47 4.83 0.43
C TRP A 170 -18.19 4.60 -1.04
N ASP A 171 -18.49 5.60 -1.86
CA ASP A 171 -18.14 5.58 -3.28
C ASP A 171 -16.62 5.65 -3.46
N THR A 172 -16.15 5.23 -4.63
CA THR A 172 -14.74 5.26 -5.01
C THR A 172 -14.55 5.83 -6.40
N TRP A 173 -13.46 6.56 -6.59
CA TRP A 173 -13.03 7.00 -7.92
C TRP A 173 -12.43 5.86 -8.75
N TYR A 174 -11.97 4.79 -8.09
CA TYR A 174 -11.23 3.71 -8.72
C TYR A 174 -12.15 2.78 -9.49
N GLY A 175 -11.98 2.74 -10.81
CA GLY A 175 -12.73 1.85 -11.69
C GLY A 175 -12.85 2.40 -13.10
N LEU A 176 -12.82 1.50 -14.10
CA LEU A 176 -12.94 1.86 -15.51
C LEU A 176 -14.40 1.92 -15.99
N SER A 177 -15.32 1.33 -15.23
CA SER A 177 -16.76 1.29 -15.52
C SER A 177 -17.55 1.49 -14.24
N GLU A 178 -18.84 1.80 -14.35
CA GLU A 178 -19.71 1.95 -13.18
C GLU A 178 -19.83 0.64 -12.38
N GLY A 179 -19.92 -0.50 -13.07
CA GLY A 179 -19.93 -1.81 -12.41
C GLY A 179 -18.66 -2.06 -11.59
N MET A 180 -17.49 -1.77 -12.16
CA MET A 180 -16.22 -1.89 -11.44
C MET A 180 -16.15 -0.93 -10.24
N LYS A 181 -16.65 0.31 -10.37
CA LYS A 181 -16.69 1.25 -9.24
C LYS A 181 -17.56 0.72 -8.10
N LEU A 182 -18.70 0.08 -8.41
CA LEU A 182 -19.56 -0.53 -7.39
C LEU A 182 -18.87 -1.72 -6.69
N GLU A 183 -18.12 -2.55 -7.43
CA GLU A 183 -17.32 -3.63 -6.85
C GLU A 183 -16.25 -3.07 -5.88
N TRP A 184 -15.53 -2.02 -6.31
CA TRP A 184 -14.52 -1.38 -5.48
C TRP A 184 -15.09 -0.55 -4.32
N ALA A 185 -16.32 -0.03 -4.45
CA ALA A 185 -17.03 0.64 -3.36
C ALA A 185 -17.23 -0.32 -2.16
N GLY A 186 -17.39 -1.62 -2.41
CA GLY A 186 -17.41 -2.64 -1.35
C GLY A 186 -16.08 -2.70 -0.58
N ILE A 187 -14.94 -2.68 -1.30
CA ILE A 187 -13.60 -2.67 -0.70
C ILE A 187 -13.34 -1.36 0.06
N GLN A 188 -13.70 -0.22 -0.54
CA GLN A 188 -13.63 1.10 0.10
C GLN A 188 -14.43 1.11 1.40
N THR A 189 -15.69 0.65 1.37
CA THR A 189 -16.57 0.60 2.54
C THR A 189 -15.98 -0.26 3.64
N LEU A 190 -15.50 -1.47 3.32
CA LEU A 190 -14.88 -2.35 4.32
C LEU A 190 -13.61 -1.73 4.95
N TRP A 191 -12.77 -1.09 4.14
CA TRP A 191 -11.59 -0.38 4.63
C TRP A 191 -11.97 0.82 5.51
N THR A 192 -12.97 1.61 5.11
CA THR A 192 -13.46 2.75 5.89
C THR A 192 -13.98 2.28 7.24
N LEU A 193 -14.86 1.28 7.27
CA LEU A 193 -15.45 0.76 8.51
C LEU A 193 -14.37 0.20 9.45
N LYS A 194 -13.38 -0.53 8.92
CA LYS A 194 -12.23 -1.00 9.71
C LYS A 194 -11.43 0.16 10.30
N THR A 195 -11.20 1.20 9.51
CA THR A 195 -10.45 2.38 9.94
C THR A 195 -11.21 3.15 11.03
N LEU A 196 -12.50 3.42 10.82
CA LEU A 196 -13.35 4.06 11.83
C LEU A 196 -13.43 3.24 13.12
N LYS A 197 -13.57 1.91 13.02
CA LYS A 197 -13.52 1.01 14.18
C LYS A 197 -12.19 1.11 14.93
N ASN A 198 -11.07 1.12 14.21
CA ASN A 198 -9.73 1.25 14.82
C ASN A 198 -9.50 2.58 15.56
N TYR A 199 -10.30 3.60 15.25
CA TYR A 199 -10.28 4.91 15.89
C TYR A 199 -11.46 5.15 16.83
N ASP A 200 -12.18 4.08 17.21
CA ASP A 200 -13.33 4.11 18.10
C ASP A 200 -14.42 5.09 17.62
N ARG A 201 -14.67 5.13 16.30
CA ARG A 201 -15.68 5.98 15.64
C ARG A 201 -16.92 5.21 15.16
N ILE A 202 -17.03 3.94 15.53
CA ILE A 202 -18.23 3.15 15.32
C ILE A 202 -18.70 2.70 16.70
N GLU A 203 -20.00 2.86 16.96
CA GLU A 203 -20.63 2.37 18.19
C GLU A 203 -20.40 0.85 18.32
N LYS A 204 -20.31 0.37 19.57
CA LYS A 204 -20.06 -1.04 19.87
C LYS A 204 -21.29 -1.90 19.70
#